data_AF-A0A0B4EVA4-F1
#
_entry.id   AF-A0A0B4EVA4-F1
#
_cell.length_a   1.000
_cell.length_b   1.000
_cell.length_c   1.000
_cell.angle_alpha   90.00
_cell.angle_beta   90.00
_cell.angle_gamma   90.00
#
_symmetry.space_group_name_H-M   'P 1'
#
loop_
_entity.id
_entity.type
_entity.pdbx_description
1 polymer ?
#
loop_
_entity_poly.entity_id
_entity_poly.type
_entity_poly.pdbx_seq_one_letter_code
_entity_poly.pdbx_strand_id
1 'polypeptide(L)'
;MNKPEKRIFRKKCFWNFFSFDVTLKFGAGAFVCGEETALIQSMQGERGEPKSKPPYPAQSGYLGKPTVVNNVETLLNVPLIIRYGSNWFREIGTESSPGTKVFALAGKVNNVGLVEVPMGTTLREIIFDIGGGIKNGKRFKAVQTGGPSGGCLTNKDLDISIDFDSLSAKGSIMGSGGMIIMDEDDCMVSIAKFFWNSP
;
A
#
# COMPACT_ATOMS: atom_id res chain seq x y z
N MET A 1 21.00 2.79 -17.12
CA MET A 1 21.17 1.41 -17.63
C MET A 1 19.79 0.79 -17.81
N ASN A 2 19.35 0.55 -19.05
CA ASN A 2 18.11 -0.16 -19.33
C ASN A 2 18.27 -1.62 -18.91
N LYS A 3 17.60 -2.02 -17.82
CA LYS A 3 17.46 -3.44 -17.47
C LYS A 3 16.62 -4.13 -18.57
N PRO A 4 16.96 -5.36 -18.97
CA PRO A 4 16.25 -6.04 -20.05
C PRO A 4 14.79 -6.27 -19.70
N GLU A 5 13.88 -5.88 -20.60
CA GLU A 5 12.46 -6.26 -20.53
C GLU A 5 12.35 -7.77 -20.74
N LYS A 6 11.72 -8.47 -19.78
CA LYS A 6 11.43 -9.89 -19.91
C LYS A 6 9.94 -10.06 -20.22
N ARG A 7 9.64 -10.57 -21.42
CA ARG A 7 8.30 -11.06 -21.77
C ARG A 7 8.13 -12.42 -21.13
N ILE A 8 7.19 -12.55 -20.19
CA ILE A 8 7.06 -13.76 -19.37
C ILE A 8 5.95 -14.67 -19.89
N PHE A 9 4.89 -14.12 -20.48
CA PHE A 9 3.73 -14.92 -20.84
C PHE A 9 3.00 -14.36 -22.06
N ARG A 10 2.77 -15.22 -23.06
CA ARG A 10 1.74 -15.03 -24.10
C ARG A 10 0.82 -16.24 -24.02
N LYS A 11 -0.40 -16.07 -23.51
CA LYS A 11 -1.38 -17.15 -23.43
C LYS A 11 -2.63 -16.76 -24.20
N LYS A 12 -3.10 -17.66 -25.08
CA LYS A 12 -4.50 -17.63 -25.52
C LYS A 12 -5.33 -17.99 -24.29
N CYS A 13 -6.08 -17.04 -23.75
CA CYS A 13 -6.91 -17.27 -22.57
C CYS A 13 -8.11 -18.18 -22.92
N PHE A 14 -8.79 -18.70 -21.89
CA PHE A 14 -9.82 -19.75 -21.92
C PHE A 14 -10.91 -19.65 -23.01
N TRP A 15 -11.09 -18.48 -23.61
CA TRP A 15 -11.92 -18.24 -24.78
C TRP A 15 -11.02 -17.75 -25.93
N ASN A 16 -11.04 -18.43 -27.08
CA ASN A 16 -10.17 -18.21 -28.25
C ASN A 16 -10.16 -16.78 -28.85
N PHE A 17 -10.79 -15.79 -28.21
CA PHE A 17 -10.97 -14.42 -28.66
C PHE A 17 -10.22 -13.36 -27.83
N PHE A 18 -9.54 -13.73 -26.72
CA PHE A 18 -8.77 -12.79 -25.90
C PHE A 18 -7.28 -13.12 -25.90
N SER A 19 -6.46 -12.14 -26.30
CA SER A 19 -5.00 -12.20 -26.23
C SER A 19 -4.50 -11.16 -25.24
N PHE A 20 -3.68 -11.59 -24.30
CA PHE A 20 -3.07 -10.73 -23.29
C PHE A 20 -1.60 -11.11 -23.10
N ASP A 21 -0.74 -10.09 -23.09
CA ASP A 21 0.70 -10.20 -22.95
C ASP A 21 1.14 -9.50 -21.66
N VAL A 22 2.01 -10.16 -20.89
CA VAL A 22 2.59 -9.59 -19.67
C VAL A 22 4.09 -9.41 -19.85
N THR A 23 4.52 -8.16 -19.68
CA THR A 23 5.92 -7.75 -19.67
C THR A 23 6.28 -7.21 -18.30
N LEU A 24 7.40 -7.68 -17.73
CA LEU A 24 7.93 -7.11 -16.51
C LEU A 24 8.96 -6.02 -16.84
N LYS A 25 8.80 -4.86 -16.20
CA LYS A 25 9.75 -3.76 -16.23
C LYS A 25 10.20 -3.43 -14.81
N PHE A 26 11.51 -3.40 -14.61
CA PHE A 26 12.10 -3.17 -13.29
C PHE A 26 12.45 -1.69 -13.12
N GLY A 27 12.03 -1.10 -12.01
CA GLY A 27 12.43 0.24 -11.63
C GLY A 27 13.93 0.36 -11.30
N ALA A 28 14.36 1.61 -11.17
CA ALA A 28 15.74 2.00 -10.84
C ALA A 28 15.93 2.42 -9.36
N GLY A 29 14.93 2.19 -8.50
CA GLY A 29 15.01 2.48 -7.06
C GLY A 29 14.53 3.87 -6.64
N ALA A 30 13.83 4.61 -7.51
CA ALA A 30 13.27 5.92 -7.17
C ALA A 30 11.89 5.77 -6.52
N PHE A 31 11.72 6.29 -5.30
CA PHE A 31 10.46 6.25 -4.54
C PHE A 31 9.31 6.95 -5.28
N VAL A 32 9.58 8.11 -5.87
CA VAL A 32 8.61 8.90 -6.65
C VAL A 32 7.96 8.12 -7.81
N CYS A 33 8.66 7.13 -8.38
CA CYS A 33 8.12 6.27 -9.43
C CYS A 33 7.01 5.33 -8.95
N GLY A 34 6.68 5.32 -7.65
CA GLY A 34 5.45 4.70 -7.15
C GLY A 34 4.19 5.52 -7.46
N GLU A 35 4.32 6.81 -7.77
CA GLU A 35 3.21 7.65 -8.23
C GLU A 35 2.81 7.26 -9.67
N GLU A 36 1.50 7.23 -9.95
CA GLU A 36 0.91 6.73 -11.19
C GLU A 36 1.54 7.33 -12.47
N THR A 37 1.65 8.64 -12.55
CA THR A 37 2.16 9.33 -13.76
C THR A 37 3.68 9.23 -13.86
N ALA A 38 4.40 9.31 -12.75
CA ALA A 38 5.84 9.11 -12.68
C ALA A 38 6.22 7.67 -13.09
N LEU A 39 5.44 6.67 -12.66
CA LEU A 39 5.59 5.28 -13.07
C LEU A 39 5.48 5.15 -14.59
N ILE A 40 4.45 5.77 -15.19
CA ILE A 40 4.23 5.75 -16.64
C ILE A 40 5.41 6.40 -17.38
N GLN A 41 5.92 7.54 -16.92
CA GLN A 41 7.11 8.18 -17.52
C GLN A 41 8.33 7.24 -17.45
N SER A 42 8.61 6.70 -16.27
CA SER A 42 9.71 5.75 -16.08
C SER A 42 9.58 4.51 -16.96
N MET A 43 8.37 3.97 -17.11
CA MET A 43 8.09 2.83 -17.98
C MET A 43 8.30 3.14 -19.46
N GLN A 44 8.24 4.40 -19.89
CA GLN A 44 8.49 4.81 -21.27
C GLN A 44 9.97 5.12 -21.54
N GLY A 45 10.82 5.08 -20.51
CA GLY A 45 12.24 5.43 -20.61
C GLY A 45 12.54 6.89 -20.29
N GLU A 46 11.53 7.67 -19.94
CA GLU A 46 11.68 9.06 -19.50
C GLU A 46 12.07 9.14 -18.02
N ARG A 47 12.43 10.34 -17.57
CA ARG A 47 12.63 10.61 -16.15
C ARG A 47 11.30 10.41 -15.40
N GLY A 48 11.33 9.67 -14.29
CA GLY A 48 10.16 9.36 -13.48
C GLY A 48 9.66 10.55 -12.66
N GLU A 49 9.29 11.64 -13.32
CA GLU A 49 8.71 12.83 -12.71
C GLU A 49 7.19 12.81 -12.87
N PRO A 50 6.42 13.13 -11.81
CA PRO A 50 4.97 13.23 -11.92
C PRO A 50 4.54 14.30 -12.94
N LYS A 51 3.44 14.04 -13.64
CA LYS A 51 2.80 15.01 -14.54
C LYS A 51 1.48 15.49 -13.97
N SER A 52 1.23 16.79 -14.11
CA SER A 52 -0.06 17.38 -13.78
C SER A 52 -1.15 16.75 -14.66
N LYS A 53 -2.28 16.39 -14.02
CA LYS A 53 -3.50 15.94 -14.70
C LYS A 53 -4.36 17.19 -14.96
N PRO A 54 -5.06 17.32 -16.11
CA PRO A 54 -5.23 16.37 -17.22
C PRO A 54 -4.09 16.37 -18.28
N PRO A 55 -4.01 15.33 -19.15
CA PRO A 55 -4.93 14.18 -19.26
C PRO A 55 -4.73 13.16 -18.13
N TYR A 56 -5.81 12.49 -17.73
CA TYR A 56 -5.72 11.36 -16.80
C TYR A 56 -5.15 10.13 -17.54
N PRO A 57 -4.35 9.27 -16.88
CA PRO A 57 -3.78 8.06 -17.51
C PRO A 57 -4.83 7.13 -18.14
N ALA A 58 -6.01 7.02 -17.52
CA ALA A 58 -7.14 6.26 -18.05
C ALA A 58 -7.62 6.76 -19.42
N GLN A 59 -7.35 8.03 -19.75
CA GLN A 59 -7.65 8.64 -21.05
C GLN A 59 -6.43 8.57 -21.98
N SER A 60 -5.25 8.97 -21.48
CA SER A 60 -3.99 8.95 -22.23
C SER A 60 -2.82 8.81 -21.26
N GLY A 61 -2.25 7.61 -21.18
CA GLY A 61 -1.18 7.22 -20.26
C GLY A 61 0.00 6.60 -20.99
N TYR A 62 0.21 5.29 -20.81
CA TYR A 62 1.35 4.57 -21.39
C TYR A 62 1.36 4.65 -22.92
N LEU A 63 2.42 5.24 -23.49
CA LEU A 63 2.59 5.49 -24.93
C LEU A 63 1.38 6.20 -25.57
N GLY A 64 0.75 7.12 -24.82
CA GLY A 64 -0.42 7.86 -25.26
C GLY A 64 -1.70 7.02 -25.40
N LYS A 65 -1.74 5.83 -24.78
CA LYS A 65 -2.91 4.94 -24.79
C LYS A 65 -3.66 5.00 -23.45
N PRO A 66 -4.99 4.77 -23.44
CA PRO A 66 -5.75 4.53 -22.22
C PRO A 66 -5.07 3.48 -21.34
N THR A 67 -4.70 3.87 -20.11
CA THR A 67 -3.91 3.04 -19.21
C THR A 67 -4.47 3.11 -17.80
N VAL A 68 -4.75 1.95 -17.21
CA VAL A 68 -5.15 1.86 -15.81
C VAL A 68 -3.96 1.37 -15.00
N VAL A 69 -3.59 2.12 -13.95
CA VAL A 69 -2.54 1.73 -13.00
C VAL A 69 -3.21 1.30 -11.71
N ASN A 70 -2.95 0.07 -11.29
CA ASN A 70 -3.44 -0.48 -10.03
C ASN A 70 -2.28 -1.06 -9.23
N ASN A 71 -2.38 -1.01 -7.91
CA ASN A 71 -1.47 -1.72 -7.03
C ASN A 71 -1.61 -3.24 -7.22
N VAL A 72 -0.54 -3.97 -6.93
CA VAL A 72 -0.50 -5.44 -7.00
C VAL A 72 -1.57 -6.06 -6.10
N GLU A 73 -1.74 -5.58 -4.87
CA GLU A 73 -2.76 -6.06 -3.91
C GLU A 73 -4.18 -5.91 -4.48
N THR A 74 -4.47 -4.78 -5.13
CA THR A 74 -5.75 -4.56 -5.81
C THR A 74 -5.97 -5.59 -6.92
N LEU A 75 -4.97 -5.81 -7.78
CA LEU A 75 -5.08 -6.78 -8.88
C LEU A 75 -5.19 -8.23 -8.40
N LEU A 76 -4.59 -8.57 -7.25
CA LEU A 76 -4.69 -9.91 -6.64
C LEU A 76 -6.11 -10.21 -6.13
N ASN A 77 -6.85 -9.20 -5.71
CA ASN A 77 -8.24 -9.36 -5.26
C ASN A 77 -9.23 -9.58 -6.42
N VAL A 78 -8.94 -9.06 -7.62
CA VAL A 78 -9.86 -9.12 -8.79
C VAL A 78 -10.25 -10.56 -9.17
N PRO A 79 -9.32 -11.53 -9.33
CA PRO A 79 -9.68 -12.91 -9.65
C PRO A 79 -10.59 -13.57 -8.60
N LEU A 80 -10.39 -13.25 -7.31
CA LEU A 80 -11.21 -13.78 -6.23
C LEU A 80 -12.62 -13.20 -6.26
N ILE A 81 -12.73 -11.88 -6.48
CA ILE A 81 -14.01 -11.18 -6.65
C ILE A 81 -14.78 -11.72 -7.85
N ILE A 82 -14.10 -11.95 -8.99
CA ILE A 82 -14.74 -12.55 -10.19
C ILE A 82 -15.23 -13.96 -9.89
N ARG A 83 -14.48 -14.74 -9.11
CA ARG A 83 -14.79 -16.15 -8.82
C ARG A 83 -15.93 -16.31 -7.83
N TYR A 84 -15.96 -15.50 -6.76
CA TYR A 84 -16.90 -15.66 -5.65
C TYR A 84 -17.99 -14.58 -5.60
N GLY A 85 -17.89 -13.55 -6.44
CA GLY A 85 -18.82 -12.43 -6.50
C GLY A 85 -18.44 -11.30 -5.57
N SER A 86 -18.95 -10.09 -5.87
CA SER A 86 -18.70 -8.89 -5.06
C SER A 86 -19.31 -8.97 -3.67
N ASN A 87 -20.45 -9.66 -3.50
CA ASN A 87 -21.11 -9.80 -2.21
C ASN A 87 -20.22 -10.55 -1.21
N TRP A 88 -19.60 -11.64 -1.64
CA TRP A 88 -18.63 -12.40 -0.84
C TRP A 88 -17.47 -11.52 -0.34
N PHE A 89 -16.90 -10.69 -1.22
CA PHE A 89 -15.81 -9.79 -0.82
C PHE A 89 -16.26 -8.71 0.18
N ARG A 90 -17.52 -8.28 0.07
CA ARG A 90 -18.15 -7.28 0.95
C ARG A 90 -18.65 -7.84 2.28
N GLU A 91 -18.69 -9.16 2.46
CA GLU A 91 -18.99 -9.80 3.75
C GLU A 91 -17.82 -9.64 4.74
N ILE A 92 -16.63 -9.29 4.25
CA ILE A 92 -15.42 -9.05 5.04
C ILE A 92 -15.17 -7.54 5.08
N GLY A 93 -14.69 -7.04 6.22
CA GLY A 93 -14.34 -5.64 6.39
C GLY A 93 -15.50 -4.78 6.88
N THR A 94 -15.41 -3.47 6.69
CA THR A 94 -16.50 -2.54 7.03
C THR A 94 -17.39 -2.28 5.81
N GLU A 95 -18.56 -1.69 6.03
CA GLU A 95 -19.49 -1.35 4.94
C GLU A 95 -18.87 -0.39 3.91
N SER A 96 -18.12 0.62 4.38
CA SER A 96 -17.43 1.60 3.55
C SER A 96 -16.07 1.12 3.03
N SER A 97 -15.43 0.17 3.73
CA SER A 97 -14.12 -0.39 3.37
C SER A 97 -14.20 -1.93 3.37
N PRO A 98 -14.77 -2.54 2.32
CA PRO A 98 -14.88 -3.99 2.22
C PRO A 98 -13.53 -4.66 1.91
N GLY A 99 -13.41 -5.92 2.32
CA GLY A 99 -12.27 -6.78 2.07
C GLY A 99 -11.22 -6.76 3.17
N THR A 100 -10.04 -7.24 2.82
CA THR A 100 -8.87 -7.32 3.69
C THR A 100 -7.80 -6.33 3.27
N LYS A 101 -6.85 -6.07 4.18
CA LYS A 101 -5.65 -5.30 3.91
C LYS A 101 -4.44 -6.02 4.46
N VAL A 102 -3.38 -6.05 3.67
CA VAL A 102 -2.06 -6.50 4.14
C VAL A 102 -1.31 -5.33 4.77
N PHE A 103 -0.86 -5.51 6.01
CA PHE A 103 0.02 -4.60 6.73
C PHE A 103 1.43 -5.19 6.89
N ALA A 104 2.43 -4.34 6.70
CA ALA A 104 3.82 -4.65 7.01
C ALA A 104 4.18 -4.06 8.38
N LEU A 105 4.23 -4.92 9.41
CA LEU A 105 4.61 -4.55 10.76
C LEU A 105 6.13 -4.51 10.89
N ALA A 106 6.66 -3.36 11.29
CA ALA A 106 8.10 -3.13 11.50
C ALA A 106 8.35 -2.29 12.76
N GLY A 107 9.63 -2.14 13.13
CA GLY A 107 10.05 -1.34 14.28
C GLY A 107 10.10 -2.13 15.59
N LYS A 108 9.51 -1.57 16.65
CA LYS A 108 9.59 -2.04 18.04
C LYS A 108 8.45 -3.00 18.42
N VAL A 109 8.06 -3.89 17.51
CA VAL A 109 7.02 -4.91 17.72
C VAL A 109 7.63 -6.31 17.81
N ASN A 110 7.06 -7.22 18.61
CA ASN A 110 7.64 -8.56 18.80
C ASN A 110 7.59 -9.40 17.51
N ASN A 111 6.45 -9.43 16.86
CA ASN A 111 6.23 -10.17 15.61
C ASN A 111 6.32 -9.21 14.42
N VAL A 112 7.52 -9.11 13.84
CA VAL A 112 7.77 -8.35 12.60
C VAL A 112 7.39 -9.22 11.40
N GLY A 113 6.64 -8.67 10.45
CA GLY A 113 6.23 -9.42 9.27
C GLY A 113 5.07 -8.79 8.51
N LEU A 114 4.46 -9.59 7.64
CA LEU A 114 3.23 -9.24 6.94
C LEU A 114 2.04 -9.88 7.66
N VAL A 115 0.99 -9.09 7.87
CA VAL A 115 -0.26 -9.55 8.46
C VAL A 115 -1.40 -9.11 7.55
N GLU A 116 -2.28 -10.05 7.20
CA GLU A 116 -3.50 -9.74 6.47
C GLU A 116 -4.67 -9.75 7.45
N VAL A 117 -5.41 -8.65 7.51
CA VAL A 117 -6.54 -8.49 8.43
C VAL A 117 -7.75 -7.94 7.68
N PRO A 118 -8.97 -8.21 8.13
CA PRO A 118 -10.16 -7.50 7.67
C PRO A 118 -9.99 -5.99 7.85
N MET A 119 -10.48 -5.21 6.89
CA MET A 119 -10.61 -3.76 7.11
C MET A 119 -11.49 -3.48 8.33
N GLY A 120 -11.09 -2.50 9.14
CA GLY A 120 -11.77 -2.15 10.37
C GLY A 120 -11.28 -2.88 11.63
N THR A 121 -10.37 -3.87 11.50
CA THR A 121 -9.61 -4.38 12.65
C THR A 121 -8.93 -3.23 13.40
N THR A 122 -8.97 -3.24 14.72
CA THR A 122 -8.47 -2.13 15.53
C THR A 122 -6.95 -2.08 15.53
N LEU A 123 -6.40 -0.89 15.77
CA LEU A 123 -4.95 -0.74 15.89
C LEU A 123 -4.37 -1.58 17.03
N ARG A 124 -5.13 -1.71 18.13
CA ARG A 124 -4.78 -2.52 19.29
C ARG A 124 -4.62 -3.99 18.92
N GLU A 125 -5.60 -4.56 18.22
CA GLU A 125 -5.56 -5.97 17.79
C GLU A 125 -4.34 -6.23 16.90
N ILE A 126 -4.08 -5.33 15.94
CA ILE A 126 -2.93 -5.46 15.04
C ILE A 126 -1.61 -5.43 15.81
N ILE A 127 -1.42 -4.50 16.75
CA ILE A 127 -0.14 -4.32 17.45
C ILE A 127 0.05 -5.34 18.57
N PHE A 128 -0.96 -5.54 19.42
CA PHE A 128 -0.81 -6.32 20.64
C PHE A 128 -1.16 -7.79 20.46
N ASP A 129 -2.24 -8.09 19.73
CA ASP A 129 -2.69 -9.47 19.59
C ASP A 129 -1.91 -10.19 18.48
N ILE A 130 -1.81 -9.55 17.30
CA ILE A 130 -1.10 -10.13 16.15
C ILE A 130 0.40 -9.82 16.23
N GLY A 131 0.75 -8.55 16.44
CA GLY A 131 2.13 -8.10 16.59
C GLY A 131 2.81 -8.59 17.87
N GLY A 132 2.06 -9.17 18.81
CA GLY A 132 2.60 -9.67 20.08
C GLY A 132 3.06 -8.56 21.02
N GLY A 133 2.62 -7.32 20.79
CA GLY A 133 2.98 -6.15 21.60
C GLY A 133 4.39 -5.62 21.35
N ILE A 134 4.84 -4.77 22.26
CA ILE A 134 6.08 -4.00 22.12
C ILE A 134 7.27 -4.82 22.60
N LYS A 135 8.40 -4.69 21.89
CA LYS A 135 9.66 -5.37 22.24
C LYS A 135 10.05 -5.09 23.68
N ASN A 136 10.53 -6.14 24.35
CA ASN A 136 10.99 -6.11 25.74
C ASN A 136 9.93 -5.65 26.76
N GLY A 137 8.63 -5.73 26.43
CA GLY A 137 7.54 -5.32 27.31
C GLY A 137 7.48 -3.82 27.59
N LYS A 138 8.13 -3.01 26.74
CA LYS A 138 8.11 -1.54 26.87
C LYS A 138 6.74 -0.95 26.57
N ARG A 139 6.56 0.32 26.92
CA ARG A 139 5.32 1.04 26.59
C ARG A 139 5.28 1.43 25.11
N PHE A 140 4.12 1.22 24.51
CA PHE A 140 3.80 1.76 23.18
C PHE A 140 3.80 3.29 23.24
N LYS A 141 4.45 3.92 22.25
CA LYS A 141 4.47 5.38 22.12
C LYS A 141 3.60 5.85 20.97
N ALA A 142 3.89 5.33 19.78
CA ALA A 142 3.21 5.69 18.56
C ALA A 142 3.42 4.63 17.47
N VAL A 143 2.61 4.72 16.43
CA VAL A 143 2.80 3.99 15.17
C VAL A 143 2.68 4.96 14.01
N GLN A 144 3.62 4.91 13.08
CA GLN A 144 3.53 5.62 11.81
C GLN A 144 2.82 4.71 10.81
N THR A 145 1.70 5.16 10.26
CA THR A 145 1.01 4.47 9.15
C THR A 145 1.17 5.29 7.86
N GLY A 146 0.93 4.69 6.69
CA GLY A 146 0.91 5.44 5.43
C GLY A 146 2.27 5.87 4.87
N GLY A 147 3.38 5.38 5.44
CA GLY A 147 4.73 5.75 5.02
C GLY A 147 5.09 7.21 5.36
N PRO A 148 6.04 7.83 4.64
CA PRO A 148 6.47 9.22 4.90
C PRO A 148 5.34 10.25 4.79
N SER A 149 4.27 9.93 4.06
CA SER A 149 3.13 10.82 3.82
C SER A 149 2.02 10.70 4.86
N GLY A 150 2.10 9.73 5.78
CA GLY A 150 1.06 9.51 6.79
C GLY A 150 1.35 10.14 8.14
N GLY A 151 0.46 9.89 9.10
CA GLY A 151 0.53 10.43 10.46
C GLY A 151 1.02 9.41 11.48
N CYS A 152 1.39 9.93 12.66
CA CYS A 152 1.64 9.13 13.86
C CYS A 152 0.36 8.98 14.69
N LEU A 153 -0.09 7.75 14.88
CA LEU A 153 -1.17 7.41 15.82
C LEU A 153 -0.58 7.07 17.19
N THR A 154 -1.27 7.45 18.25
CA THR A 154 -0.75 7.36 19.63
C THR A 154 -1.58 6.41 20.49
N ASN A 155 -1.26 6.29 21.78
CA ASN A 155 -2.05 5.53 22.75
C ASN A 155 -3.55 5.87 22.74
N LYS A 156 -3.91 7.13 22.42
CA LYS A 156 -5.32 7.58 22.36
C LYS A 156 -6.09 7.01 21.17
N ASP A 157 -5.37 6.42 20.22
CA ASP A 157 -5.89 5.97 18.94
C ASP A 157 -5.83 4.43 18.81
N LEU A 158 -5.45 3.71 19.88
CA LEU A 158 -5.35 2.25 19.84
C LEU A 158 -6.68 1.55 19.52
N ASP A 159 -7.79 2.13 19.94
CA ASP A 159 -9.12 1.54 19.75
C ASP A 159 -9.81 2.03 18.47
N ILE A 160 -9.11 2.76 17.59
CA ILE A 160 -9.68 3.11 16.28
C ILE A 160 -9.66 1.89 15.36
N SER A 161 -10.71 1.76 14.57
CA SER A 161 -10.76 0.87 13.41
C SER A 161 -9.76 1.31 12.35
N ILE A 162 -9.02 0.36 11.78
CA ILE A 162 -8.11 0.63 10.66
C ILE A 162 -8.86 0.44 9.35
N ASP A 163 -9.49 1.52 8.90
CA ASP A 163 -10.14 1.69 7.61
C ASP A 163 -9.82 3.09 7.04
N PHE A 164 -10.25 3.35 5.80
CA PHE A 164 -9.90 4.61 5.13
C PHE A 164 -10.46 5.85 5.84
N ASP A 165 -11.68 5.76 6.34
CA ASP A 165 -12.41 6.89 6.92
C ASP A 165 -11.86 7.25 8.30
N SER A 166 -11.68 6.24 9.16
CA SER A 166 -11.19 6.38 10.53
C SER A 166 -9.76 6.91 10.58
N LEU A 167 -8.88 6.43 9.69
CA LEU A 167 -7.51 6.94 9.58
C LEU A 167 -7.48 8.39 9.13
N SER A 168 -8.27 8.73 8.10
CA SER A 168 -8.34 10.08 7.55
C SER A 168 -8.83 11.08 8.60
N ALA A 169 -9.83 10.70 9.40
CA ALA A 169 -10.35 11.52 10.51
C ALA A 169 -9.30 11.83 11.59
N LYS A 170 -8.25 11.01 11.68
CA LYS A 170 -7.13 11.19 12.62
C LYS A 170 -5.91 11.87 11.99
N GLY A 171 -6.04 12.38 10.77
CA GLY A 171 -4.91 12.98 10.03
C GLY A 171 -3.83 11.96 9.66
N SER A 172 -4.21 10.68 9.58
CA SER A 172 -3.36 9.62 9.05
C SER A 172 -3.95 9.05 7.76
N ILE A 173 -3.21 8.17 7.10
CA ILE A 173 -3.65 7.50 5.88
C ILE A 173 -3.27 6.03 5.91
N MET A 174 -4.01 5.21 5.16
CA MET A 174 -3.72 3.79 4.96
C MET A 174 -2.40 3.59 4.21
N GLY A 175 -2.19 4.38 3.15
CA GLY A 175 -1.08 4.24 2.22
C GLY A 175 -0.91 2.81 1.71
N SER A 176 0.33 2.32 1.65
CA SER A 176 0.65 0.95 1.22
C SER A 176 0.36 -0.12 2.29
N GLY A 177 -0.02 0.24 3.51
CA GLY A 177 -0.13 -0.68 4.65
C GLY A 177 1.15 -0.84 5.46
N GLY A 178 2.17 0.02 5.29
CA GLY A 178 3.33 0.03 6.19
C GLY A 178 2.99 0.56 7.58
N MET A 179 3.39 -0.16 8.63
CA MET A 179 3.28 0.27 10.04
C MET A 179 4.64 0.21 10.73
N ILE A 180 5.14 1.36 11.18
CA ILE A 180 6.39 1.44 11.97
C ILE A 180 6.02 1.73 13.41
N ILE A 181 6.14 0.70 14.26
CA ILE A 181 5.80 0.76 15.68
C ILE A 181 6.99 1.33 16.46
N MET A 182 6.70 2.28 17.35
CA MET A 182 7.66 2.99 18.20
C MET A 182 7.36 2.78 19.68
N ASP A 183 8.42 2.65 20.48
CA ASP A 183 8.35 2.51 21.93
C ASP A 183 8.68 3.83 22.64
N GLU A 184 8.59 3.84 23.97
CA GLU A 184 8.79 5.02 24.81
C GLU A 184 10.15 5.74 24.62
N ASP A 185 11.20 5.02 24.18
CA ASP A 185 12.55 5.57 23.98
C ASP A 185 12.71 6.27 22.63
N ASP A 186 11.81 6.07 21.67
CA ASP A 186 11.93 6.65 20.34
C ASP A 186 11.71 8.17 20.36
N CYS A 187 12.66 8.95 19.83
CA CYS A 187 12.54 10.41 19.78
C CYS A 187 11.70 10.86 18.58
N MET A 188 10.50 11.43 18.84
CA MET A 188 9.61 11.89 17.76
C MET A 188 10.21 13.00 16.89
N VAL A 189 11.11 13.82 17.43
CA VAL A 189 11.84 14.83 16.64
C VAL A 189 12.79 14.15 15.65
N SER A 190 13.45 13.07 16.05
CA SER A 190 14.31 12.28 15.17
C SER A 190 13.50 11.59 14.08
N ILE A 191 12.31 11.08 14.41
CA ILE A 191 11.38 10.48 13.43
C ILE A 191 10.90 11.52 12.42
N ALA A 192 10.50 12.71 12.89
CA ALA A 192 10.11 13.81 12.01
C ALA A 192 11.26 14.23 11.07
N LYS A 193 12.48 14.36 11.60
CA LYS A 193 13.68 14.63 10.78
C LYS A 193 13.97 13.54 9.76
N PHE A 194 13.77 12.27 10.14
CA PHE A 194 13.97 11.14 9.24
C PHE A 194 13.04 11.22 8.04
N PHE A 195 11.73 11.41 8.26
CA PHE A 195 10.78 11.52 7.15
C PHE A 195 10.91 12.82 6.36
N TRP A 196 11.29 13.93 7.00
CA TRP A 196 11.58 15.19 6.31
C TRP A 196 12.77 15.09 5.35
N ASN A 197 13.82 14.35 5.75
CA ASN A 197 15.04 14.17 4.96
C ASN A 197 14.98 12.93 4.05
N SER A 198 13.89 12.16 4.09
CA SER A 198 13.73 10.99 3.22
C SER A 198 13.46 11.46 1.79
N PRO A 199 14.25 11.03 0.81
CA PRO A 199 14.10 11.42 -0.60
C PRO A 199 12.86 10.81 -1.28
#